data_AF-A0A8S3W7P1-F1
#
_entry.id   AF-A0A8S3W7P1-F1
#
_cell.length_a   1.000
_cell.length_b   1.000
_cell.length_c   1.000
_cell.angle_alpha   90.00
_cell.angle_beta   90.00
_cell.angle_gamma   90.00
#
_symmetry.space_group_name_H-M   'P 1'
#
loop_
_entity.id
_entity.type
_entity.pdbx_description
1 polymer ?
#
loop_
_entity_poly.entity_id
_entity_poly.type
_entity_poly.pdbx_seq_one_letter_code
_entity_poly.pdbx_strand_id
1 'polypeptide(L)'
;MAMNKKYLSDEETQEFKKHALIAYQRAVACLEKWFQFENSVFRSFSCLDLERGLPTLDQLIELWTLTRSNDTPPEALYSELAILSSVYQSLEGKSVDMWCSFFSKESAPNLLKLVQHVCSIPVSNAFVERIFSVMGNIWTNERNRLGLETVKSELCVFFNINSSCTDFKERVATLSSRAKHTEA
;
A
#
# COMPACT_ATOMS: atom_id res chain seq x y z
N MET A 1 -23.35 29.97 31.34
CA MET A 1 -22.42 30.79 30.53
C MET A 1 -22.45 30.28 29.10
N ALA A 2 -23.23 30.91 28.22
CA ALA A 2 -23.30 30.55 26.81
C ALA A 2 -22.07 31.12 26.09
N MET A 3 -21.23 30.26 25.52
CA MET A 3 -20.11 30.70 24.68
C MET A 3 -20.67 31.32 23.41
N ASN A 4 -20.60 32.65 23.32
CA ASN A 4 -20.94 33.41 22.12
C ASN A 4 -19.90 33.06 21.04
N LYS A 5 -20.26 32.21 20.07
CA LYS A 5 -19.43 32.00 18.88
C LYS A 5 -19.44 33.32 18.10
N LYS A 6 -18.32 34.06 18.16
CA LYS A 6 -18.10 35.23 17.32
C LYS A 6 -18.01 34.73 15.88
N TYR A 7 -19.07 34.94 15.10
CA TYR A 7 -19.06 34.67 13.67
C TYR A 7 -18.13 35.70 13.01
N LEU A 8 -17.25 35.23 12.13
CA LEU A 8 -16.40 36.09 11.29
C LEU A 8 -17.30 37.01 10.45
N SER A 9 -16.85 38.23 10.18
CA SER A 9 -17.56 39.11 9.26
C SER A 9 -17.54 38.52 7.84
N ASP A 10 -18.43 39.00 6.97
CA ASP A 10 -18.45 38.56 5.56
C ASP A 10 -17.12 38.88 4.86
N GLU A 11 -16.49 40.02 5.17
CA GLU A 11 -15.17 40.41 4.65
C GLU A 11 -14.06 39.47 5.13
N GLU A 12 -14.02 39.15 6.43
CA GLU A 12 -13.02 38.22 6.99
C GLU A 12 -13.19 36.80 6.41
N THR A 13 -14.44 36.40 6.18
CA THR A 13 -14.77 35.10 5.57
C THR A 13 -14.31 35.04 4.11
N GLN A 14 -14.52 36.11 3.34
CA GLN A 14 -14.06 36.18 1.95
C GLN A 14 -12.54 36.20 1.84
N GLU A 15 -11.86 36.95 2.71
CA GLU A 15 -10.39 36.99 2.71
C GLU A 15 -9.80 35.64 3.12
N PHE A 16 -10.38 34.94 4.10
CA PHE A 16 -9.98 33.58 4.43
C PHE A 16 -10.17 32.63 3.24
N LYS A 17 -11.32 32.66 2.56
CA LYS A 17 -11.58 31.81 1.39
C LYS A 17 -10.55 32.04 0.28
N LYS A 18 -10.21 33.30 0.03
CA LYS A 18 -9.16 33.66 -0.94
C LYS A 18 -7.81 33.09 -0.55
N HIS A 19 -7.39 33.24 0.70
CA HIS A 19 -6.12 32.66 1.18
C HIS A 19 -6.12 31.13 1.16
N ALA A 20 -7.23 30.49 1.57
CA ALA A 20 -7.39 29.04 1.52
C ALA A 20 -7.32 28.52 0.08
N LEU A 21 -7.94 29.22 -0.87
CA LEU A 21 -7.87 28.88 -2.29
C LEU A 21 -6.45 28.99 -2.83
N ILE A 22 -5.71 30.05 -2.47
CA ILE A 22 -4.30 30.21 -2.87
C ILE A 22 -3.45 29.07 -2.29
N ALA A 23 -3.65 28.72 -1.01
CA ALA A 23 -2.93 27.62 -0.37
C ALA A 23 -3.25 26.28 -1.05
N TYR A 24 -4.52 26.02 -1.37
CA TYR A 24 -4.96 24.83 -2.10
C TYR A 24 -4.33 24.76 -3.50
N GLN A 25 -4.37 25.85 -4.27
CA GLN A 25 -3.76 25.92 -5.59
C GLN A 25 -2.25 25.67 -5.55
N ARG A 26 -1.55 26.20 -4.54
CA ARG A 26 -0.11 25.92 -4.34
C ARG A 26 0.15 24.45 -4.00
N ALA A 27 -0.70 23.84 -3.17
CA ALA A 27 -0.60 22.42 -2.86
C ALA A 27 -0.79 21.57 -4.12
N VAL A 28 -1.81 21.86 -4.93
CA VAL A 28 -2.05 21.18 -6.22
C VAL A 28 -0.86 21.36 -7.16
N ALA A 29 -0.37 22.59 -7.36
CA ALA A 29 0.79 22.84 -8.22
C ALA A 29 2.06 22.12 -7.74
N CYS A 30 2.24 21.98 -6.42
CA CYS A 30 3.32 21.20 -5.86
C CYS A 30 3.17 19.71 -6.20
N LEU A 31 1.97 19.16 -6.01
CA LEU A 31 1.68 17.76 -6.37
C LEU A 31 1.89 17.52 -7.86
N GLU A 32 1.38 18.37 -8.74
CA GLU A 32 1.57 18.23 -10.20
C GLU A 32 3.04 18.33 -10.62
N LYS A 33 3.82 19.20 -9.97
CA LYS A 33 5.25 19.36 -10.23
C LYS A 33 6.05 18.09 -9.90
N TRP A 34 5.74 17.44 -8.77
CA TRP A 34 6.53 16.32 -8.27
C TRP A 34 5.92 14.94 -8.61
N PHE A 35 4.63 14.89 -8.93
CA PHE A 35 3.87 13.69 -9.28
C PHE A 35 3.11 13.89 -10.58
N GLN A 36 3.82 13.82 -11.71
CA GLN A 36 3.20 13.78 -13.03
C GLN A 36 2.55 12.41 -13.28
N PHE A 37 1.33 12.23 -12.77
CA PHE A 37 0.60 10.97 -12.88
C PHE A 37 0.48 10.49 -14.35
N GLU A 38 0.14 11.40 -15.26
CA GLU A 38 -0.12 11.08 -16.67
C GLU A 38 1.08 10.52 -17.43
N ASN A 39 2.30 10.93 -17.07
CA ASN A 39 3.55 10.52 -17.73
C ASN A 39 4.31 9.46 -16.89
N SER A 40 3.66 8.88 -15.89
CA SER A 40 4.28 7.92 -14.97
C SER A 40 3.72 6.51 -15.16
N VAL A 41 4.51 5.52 -14.73
CA VAL A 41 4.08 4.11 -14.65
C VAL A 41 2.82 3.90 -13.81
N PHE A 42 2.50 4.84 -12.90
CA PHE A 42 1.30 4.79 -12.07
C PHE A 42 0.01 4.91 -12.87
N ARG A 43 0.05 5.55 -14.05
CA ARG A 43 -1.11 5.57 -14.95
C ARG A 43 -1.49 4.16 -15.38
N SER A 44 -0.52 3.34 -15.74
CA SER A 44 -0.74 1.95 -16.17
C SER A 44 -1.28 1.08 -15.02
N PHE A 45 -1.06 1.47 -13.76
CA PHE A 45 -1.60 0.74 -12.59
C PHE A 45 -3.09 1.00 -12.37
N SER A 46 -3.64 2.08 -12.94
CA SER A 46 -5.05 2.43 -12.77
C SER A 46 -6.01 1.40 -13.39
N CYS A 47 -5.54 0.54 -14.29
CA CYS A 47 -6.37 -0.53 -14.84
C CYS A 47 -6.79 -1.57 -13.78
N LEU A 48 -6.07 -1.66 -12.66
CA LEU A 48 -6.43 -2.53 -11.53
C LEU A 48 -7.46 -1.90 -10.59
N ASP A 49 -7.90 -0.66 -10.84
CA ASP A 49 -8.96 -0.01 -10.08
C ASP A 49 -10.34 -0.54 -10.49
N LEU A 50 -10.79 -1.62 -9.85
CA LEU A 50 -12.05 -2.29 -10.14
C LEU A 50 -13.29 -1.42 -9.87
N GLU A 51 -13.15 -0.31 -9.14
CA GLU A 51 -14.22 0.68 -8.97
C GLU A 51 -14.49 1.46 -10.25
N ARG A 52 -13.50 1.59 -11.13
CA ARG A 52 -13.61 2.28 -12.43
C ARG A 52 -14.01 1.35 -13.57
N GLY A 53 -13.89 0.05 -13.37
CA GLY A 53 -14.25 -0.97 -14.36
C GLY A 53 -13.26 -2.13 -14.40
N LEU A 54 -13.55 -3.09 -15.27
CA LEU A 54 -12.66 -4.21 -15.53
C LEU A 54 -11.45 -3.78 -16.38
N PRO A 55 -10.24 -4.29 -16.09
CA PRO A 55 -9.09 -4.09 -16.95
C PRO A 55 -9.29 -4.75 -18.31
N THR A 56 -8.81 -4.13 -19.37
CA THR A 56 -8.70 -4.78 -20.68
C THR A 56 -7.46 -5.69 -20.73
N LEU A 57 -7.47 -6.67 -21.63
CA LEU A 57 -6.31 -7.54 -21.83
C LEU A 57 -5.05 -6.73 -22.19
N ASP A 58 -5.20 -5.75 -23.08
CA ASP A 58 -4.08 -4.89 -23.51
C ASP A 58 -3.48 -4.11 -22.35
N GLN A 59 -4.31 -3.60 -21.43
CA GLN A 59 -3.85 -2.92 -20.22
C GLN A 59 -3.08 -3.86 -19.28
N LEU A 60 -3.51 -5.12 -19.15
CA LEU A 60 -2.79 -6.10 -18.35
C LEU A 60 -1.47 -6.54 -18.99
N ILE A 61 -1.42 -6.63 -20.33
CA ILE A 61 -0.19 -6.92 -21.08
C ILE A 61 0.82 -5.77 -20.93
N GLU A 62 0.36 -4.53 -21.04
CA GLU A 62 1.19 -3.34 -20.80
C GLU A 62 1.75 -3.38 -19.37
N LEU A 63 0.88 -3.61 -18.38
CA LEU A 63 1.27 -3.71 -16.98
C LEU A 63 2.27 -4.84 -16.73
N TRP A 64 2.07 -6.00 -17.34
CA TRP A 64 3.01 -7.12 -17.26
C TRP A 64 4.39 -6.74 -17.80
N THR A 65 4.43 -6.11 -18.96
CA THR A 65 5.67 -5.70 -19.61
C THR A 65 6.43 -4.66 -18.77
N LEU A 66 5.71 -3.74 -18.13
CA LEU A 66 6.29 -2.72 -17.25
C LEU A 66 6.84 -3.30 -15.95
N THR A 67 6.15 -4.27 -15.36
CA THR A 67 6.49 -4.83 -14.04
C THR A 67 7.48 -5.99 -14.09
N ARG A 68 7.56 -6.69 -15.23
CA ARG A 68 8.31 -7.95 -15.38
C ARG A 68 9.15 -7.95 -16.66
N SER A 69 10.09 -7.01 -16.76
CA SER A 69 10.83 -6.60 -17.97
C SER A 69 11.49 -7.67 -18.87
N ASN A 70 11.42 -8.97 -18.54
CA ASN A 70 12.00 -10.07 -19.31
C ASN A 70 11.04 -11.27 -19.56
N ASP A 71 9.81 -11.26 -19.03
CA ASP A 71 8.87 -12.38 -19.17
C ASP A 71 7.78 -12.06 -20.20
N THR A 72 7.54 -12.95 -21.16
CA THR A 72 6.36 -12.83 -22.03
C THR A 72 5.07 -13.02 -21.23
N PRO A 73 4.01 -12.22 -21.48
CA PRO A 73 2.72 -12.41 -20.82
C PRO A 73 2.19 -13.84 -21.02
N PRO A 74 1.78 -14.55 -19.95
CA PRO A 74 1.21 -15.89 -20.06
C PRO A 74 -0.15 -15.86 -20.77
N GLU A 75 -0.41 -16.82 -21.65
CA GLU A 75 -1.74 -16.99 -22.27
C GLU A 75 -2.84 -17.19 -21.21
N ALA A 76 -2.50 -17.82 -20.09
CA ALA A 76 -3.39 -18.02 -18.95
C ALA A 76 -3.94 -16.69 -18.36
N LEU A 77 -3.28 -15.55 -18.60
CA LEU A 77 -3.77 -14.24 -18.16
C LEU A 77 -5.14 -13.91 -18.79
N TYR A 78 -5.37 -14.32 -20.03
CA TYR A 78 -6.65 -14.11 -20.71
C TYR A 78 -7.78 -14.93 -20.05
N SER A 79 -7.53 -16.21 -19.75
CA SER A 79 -8.52 -17.05 -19.07
C SER A 79 -8.80 -16.55 -17.66
N GLU A 80 -7.79 -16.06 -16.94
CA GLU A 80 -7.95 -15.47 -15.61
C GLU A 80 -8.81 -14.20 -15.65
N LEU A 81 -8.61 -13.34 -16.66
CA LEU A 81 -9.44 -12.16 -16.88
C LEU A 81 -10.89 -12.52 -17.23
N ALA A 82 -11.11 -13.60 -17.99
CA ALA A 82 -12.46 -14.09 -18.28
C ALA A 82 -13.18 -14.56 -17.01
N ILE A 83 -12.48 -15.24 -16.11
CA ILE A 83 -13.03 -15.63 -14.79
C ILE A 83 -13.40 -14.38 -13.99
N LEU A 84 -12.50 -13.41 -13.86
CA LEU A 84 -12.79 -12.14 -13.18
C LEU A 84 -14.04 -11.46 -13.76
N SER A 85 -14.14 -11.41 -15.10
CA SER A 85 -15.27 -10.79 -15.79
C SER A 85 -16.59 -11.48 -15.45
N SER A 86 -16.58 -12.80 -15.26
CA SER A 86 -17.77 -13.58 -14.93
C SER A 86 -18.29 -13.33 -13.50
N VAL A 87 -17.40 -12.98 -12.57
CA VAL A 87 -17.74 -12.76 -11.15
C VAL A 87 -17.79 -11.28 -10.75
N TYR A 88 -17.37 -10.37 -11.64
CA TYR A 88 -17.22 -8.94 -11.36
C TYR A 88 -18.46 -8.29 -10.72
N GLN A 89 -19.65 -8.59 -11.24
CA GLN A 89 -20.92 -8.03 -10.72
C GLN A 89 -21.27 -8.50 -9.30
N SER A 90 -20.62 -9.57 -8.81
CA SER A 90 -20.82 -10.10 -7.46
C SER A 90 -19.79 -9.58 -6.45
N LEU A 91 -18.79 -8.80 -6.89
CA LEU A 91 -17.77 -8.23 -6.02
C LEU A 91 -18.30 -6.94 -5.39
N GLU A 92 -18.13 -6.82 -4.07
CA GLU A 92 -18.56 -5.65 -3.31
C GLU A 92 -17.38 -5.05 -2.54
N GLY A 93 -17.43 -3.74 -2.29
CA GLY A 93 -16.42 -3.01 -1.52
C GLY A 93 -15.54 -2.12 -2.38
N LYS A 94 -14.37 -1.73 -1.86
CA LYS A 94 -13.37 -0.97 -2.61
C LYS A 94 -12.56 -1.90 -3.51
N SER A 95 -11.81 -1.33 -4.46
CA SER A 95 -11.00 -2.12 -5.40
C SER A 95 -10.13 -3.20 -4.71
N VAL A 96 -9.46 -2.85 -3.61
CA VAL A 96 -8.64 -3.81 -2.84
C VAL A 96 -9.48 -4.93 -2.22
N ASP A 97 -10.65 -4.61 -1.68
CA ASP A 97 -11.55 -5.60 -1.08
C ASP A 97 -12.11 -6.55 -2.15
N MET A 98 -12.44 -6.02 -3.33
CA MET A 98 -12.88 -6.79 -4.49
C MET A 98 -11.80 -7.81 -4.90
N TRP A 99 -10.55 -7.38 -5.04
CA TRP A 99 -9.42 -8.26 -5.33
C TRP A 99 -9.23 -9.34 -4.26
N CYS A 100 -9.26 -8.97 -2.98
CA CYS A 100 -9.17 -9.94 -1.88
C CYS A 100 -10.30 -10.98 -1.95
N SER A 101 -11.53 -10.55 -2.21
CA SER A 101 -12.67 -11.47 -2.32
C SER A 101 -12.55 -12.40 -3.53
N PHE A 102 -12.07 -11.88 -4.67
CA PHE A 102 -11.82 -12.65 -5.89
C PHE A 102 -10.77 -13.75 -5.65
N PHE A 103 -9.58 -13.40 -5.15
CA PHE A 103 -8.50 -14.36 -4.91
C PHE A 103 -8.77 -15.34 -3.76
N SER A 104 -9.78 -15.07 -2.92
CA SER A 104 -10.24 -16.02 -1.90
C SER A 104 -11.06 -17.18 -2.46
N LYS A 105 -11.66 -17.00 -3.66
CA LYS A 105 -12.56 -17.96 -4.29
C LYS A 105 -11.98 -18.56 -5.56
N GLU A 106 -11.31 -17.73 -6.36
CA GLU A 106 -10.84 -18.09 -7.69
C GLU A 106 -9.31 -18.20 -7.75
N SER A 107 -8.83 -19.18 -8.51
CA SER A 107 -7.40 -19.36 -8.75
C SER A 107 -6.97 -18.58 -10.00
N ALA A 108 -6.38 -17.41 -9.79
CA ALA A 108 -5.82 -16.57 -10.86
C ALA A 108 -4.39 -16.15 -10.52
N PRO A 109 -3.40 -17.05 -10.64
CA PRO A 109 -2.05 -16.83 -10.16
C PRO A 109 -1.29 -15.73 -10.92
N ASN A 110 -1.58 -15.48 -12.20
CA ASN A 110 -0.86 -14.46 -12.97
C ASN A 110 -1.42 -13.07 -12.67
N LEU A 111 -2.74 -12.95 -12.57
CA LEU A 111 -3.41 -11.74 -12.14
C LEU A 111 -3.06 -11.39 -10.69
N LEU A 112 -2.97 -12.40 -9.81
CA LEU A 112 -2.51 -12.22 -8.43
C LEU A 112 -1.11 -11.61 -8.38
N LYS A 113 -0.17 -12.10 -9.20
CA LYS A 113 1.19 -11.54 -9.25
C LYS A 113 1.20 -10.07 -9.65
N LEU A 114 0.38 -9.68 -10.63
CA LEU A 114 0.27 -8.28 -11.06
C LEU A 114 -0.29 -7.40 -9.93
N VAL A 115 -1.41 -7.83 -9.33
CA VAL A 115 -2.08 -7.08 -8.25
C VAL A 115 -1.16 -6.97 -7.03
N GLN A 116 -0.52 -8.05 -6.61
CA GLN A 116 0.43 -8.05 -5.50
C GLN A 116 1.61 -7.10 -5.75
N HIS A 117 2.15 -7.11 -6.98
CA HIS A 117 3.26 -6.22 -7.32
C HIS A 117 2.84 -4.76 -7.18
N VAL A 118 1.73 -4.36 -7.81
CA VAL A 118 1.24 -2.97 -7.74
C VAL A 118 0.90 -2.58 -6.30
N CYS A 119 0.21 -3.44 -5.54
CA CYS A 119 -0.14 -3.18 -4.14
C CYS A 119 1.07 -3.17 -3.20
N SER A 120 2.21 -3.74 -3.59
CA SER A 120 3.46 -3.69 -2.81
C SER A 120 4.17 -2.34 -2.91
N ILE A 121 3.82 -1.51 -3.90
CA ILE A 121 4.43 -0.20 -4.10
C ILE A 121 3.83 0.78 -3.09
N PRO A 122 4.63 1.32 -2.15
CA PRO A 122 4.12 2.25 -1.16
C PRO A 122 3.71 3.56 -1.82
N VAL A 123 2.47 3.99 -1.57
CA VAL A 123 1.92 5.26 -2.09
C VAL A 123 2.40 6.47 -1.27
N SER A 124 3.00 6.24 -0.09
CA SER A 124 3.45 7.29 0.82
C SER A 124 4.72 6.91 1.56
N ASN A 125 5.58 7.90 1.77
CA ASN A 125 6.76 7.78 2.61
C ASN A 125 6.44 7.76 4.11
N ALA A 126 5.19 8.03 4.51
CA ALA A 126 4.80 8.10 5.92
C ALA A 126 5.11 6.81 6.72
N PHE A 127 5.02 5.64 6.07
CA PHE A 127 5.40 4.38 6.71
C PHE A 127 6.92 4.29 6.94
N VAL A 128 7.71 4.70 5.95
CA VAL A 128 9.18 4.73 6.04
C VAL A 128 9.64 5.79 7.05
N GLU A 129 9.00 6.96 7.09
CA GLU A 129 9.26 8.00 8.09
C GLU A 129 8.98 7.50 9.51
N ARG A 130 7.92 6.70 9.70
CA ARG A 130 7.64 6.05 10.99
C ARG A 130 8.75 5.08 11.38
N ILE A 131 9.24 4.27 10.44
CA ILE A 131 10.39 3.38 10.67
C ILE A 131 11.60 4.21 11.09
N PHE A 132 11.92 5.31 10.40
CA PHE A 132 13.04 6.17 10.75
C PHE A 132 12.89 6.86 12.09
N SER A 133 11.68 7.26 12.46
CA SER A 133 11.40 7.83 13.79
C SER A 133 11.67 6.80 14.90
N VAL A 134 11.18 5.56 14.75
CA VAL A 134 11.45 4.48 15.71
C VAL A 134 12.94 4.13 15.73
N MET A 135 13.58 4.03 14.56
CA MET A 135 15.02 3.80 14.45
C MET A 135 15.82 4.89 15.16
N GLY A 136 15.43 6.16 15.03
CA GLY A 136 16.06 7.28 15.74
C GLY A 136 15.97 7.12 17.25
N ASN A 137 14.82 6.69 17.77
CA ASN A 137 14.65 6.43 19.21
C ASN A 137 15.50 5.26 19.72
N ILE A 138 15.64 4.20 18.91
CA ILE A 138 16.45 3.01 19.26
C ILE A 138 17.95 3.35 19.18
N TRP A 139 18.36 4.10 18.16
CA TRP A 139 19.77 4.36 17.83
C TRP A 139 20.38 5.53 18.59
N THR A 140 19.59 6.50 19.05
CA THR A 140 20.14 7.69 19.71
C THR A 140 20.89 7.36 21.00
N ASN A 141 21.95 8.13 21.24
CA ASN A 141 22.97 7.91 22.27
C ASN A 141 22.46 7.84 23.72
N GLU A 142 21.19 8.16 23.98
CA GLU A 142 20.64 8.28 25.33
C GLU A 142 20.19 6.95 25.93
N ARG A 143 20.03 5.86 25.17
CA ARG A 143 19.64 4.57 25.77
C ARG A 143 20.43 3.33 25.41
N ASN A 144 20.84 3.06 24.17
CA ASN A 144 21.64 1.86 23.88
C ASN A 144 22.42 2.05 22.57
N ARG A 145 23.76 1.96 22.59
CA ARG A 145 24.58 1.88 21.36
C ARG A 145 24.42 0.51 20.71
N LEU A 146 23.21 0.17 20.28
CA LEU A 146 22.93 -1.12 19.65
C LEU A 146 23.67 -1.22 18.32
N GLY A 147 24.20 -2.42 18.04
CA GLY A 147 24.81 -2.71 16.75
C GLY A 147 23.78 -2.64 15.62
N LEU A 148 24.24 -2.37 14.40
CA LEU A 148 23.39 -2.25 13.22
C LEU A 148 22.44 -3.44 13.03
N GLU A 149 22.97 -4.66 13.16
CA GLU A 149 22.18 -5.88 12.99
C GLU A 149 21.13 -6.06 14.09
N THR A 150 21.42 -5.60 15.31
CA THR A 150 20.46 -5.61 16.42
C THR A 150 19.32 -4.64 16.14
N VAL A 151 19.62 -3.42 15.68
CA VAL A 151 18.58 -2.44 15.35
C VAL A 151 17.71 -2.92 14.19
N LYS A 152 18.31 -3.49 13.13
CA LYS A 152 17.54 -4.09 12.03
C LYS A 152 16.59 -5.18 12.55
N SER A 153 17.10 -6.08 13.39
CA SER A 153 16.31 -7.17 13.95
C SER A 153 15.16 -6.65 14.82
N GLU A 154 15.42 -5.64 15.65
CA GLU A 154 14.42 -5.00 16.51
C GLU A 154 13.33 -4.29 15.69
N LEU A 155 13.70 -3.54 14.66
CA LEU A 155 12.75 -2.91 13.75
C LEU A 155 11.88 -3.97 13.03
N CYS A 156 12.48 -5.05 12.55
CA CYS A 156 11.75 -6.15 11.93
C CYS A 156 10.71 -6.74 12.88
N VAL A 157 11.09 -7.00 14.13
CA VAL A 157 10.18 -7.52 15.16
C VAL A 157 9.06 -6.52 15.44
N PHE A 158 9.40 -5.24 15.69
CA PHE A 158 8.45 -4.20 16.06
C PHE A 158 7.37 -3.95 15.00
N PHE A 159 7.74 -3.94 13.71
CA PHE A 159 6.81 -3.59 12.63
C PHE A 159 6.08 -4.78 12.02
N ASN A 160 6.61 -6.01 12.13
CA ASN A 160 6.03 -7.18 11.45
C ASN A 160 5.35 -8.17 12.40
N ILE A 161 5.54 -8.04 13.72
CA ILE A 161 4.93 -8.93 14.71
C ILE A 161 3.83 -8.18 15.46
N ASN A 162 2.59 -8.43 15.06
CA ASN A 162 1.39 -7.89 15.71
C ASN A 162 0.83 -8.80 16.83
N SER A 163 1.56 -9.86 17.21
CA SER A 163 1.14 -10.78 18.26
C SER A 163 1.66 -10.37 19.63
N SER A 164 1.02 -10.81 20.71
CA SER A 164 1.54 -10.57 22.06
C SER A 164 2.91 -11.25 22.25
N CYS A 165 3.70 -10.77 23.21
CA CYS A 165 4.98 -11.41 23.54
C CYS A 165 4.80 -12.88 23.94
N THR A 166 3.66 -13.23 24.55
CA THR A 166 3.30 -14.60 24.93
C THR A 166 3.11 -15.47 23.69
N ASP A 167 2.26 -15.02 22.76
CA ASP A 167 2.00 -15.74 21.51
C ASP A 167 3.27 -15.87 20.66
N PHE A 168 4.10 -14.82 20.65
CA PHE A 168 5.38 -14.84 19.93
C PHE A 168 6.34 -15.87 20.53
N LYS A 169 6.46 -15.91 21.87
CA LYS A 169 7.29 -16.89 22.56
C LYS A 169 6.86 -18.32 22.24
N GLU A 170 5.56 -18.59 22.23
CA GLU A 170 5.02 -19.90 21.88
C GLU A 170 5.29 -20.27 20.42
N ARG A 171 5.14 -19.31 19.49
CA ARG A 171 5.48 -19.50 18.07
C ARG A 171 6.96 -19.84 17.87
N VAL A 172 7.87 -19.12 18.53
CA VAL A 172 9.32 -19.37 18.44
C VAL A 172 9.67 -20.76 19.00
N ALA A 173 9.08 -21.15 20.13
CA ALA A 173 9.28 -22.47 20.72
C ALA A 173 8.81 -23.59 19.76
N THR A 174 7.66 -23.40 19.09
CA THR A 174 7.09 -24.35 18.13
C THR A 174 7.91 -24.45 16.84
N LEU A 175 8.49 -23.34 16.38
CA LEU A 175 9.38 -23.34 15.21
C LEU A 175 10.72 -24.02 15.52
N SER A 176 11.27 -23.81 16.72
CA SER A 176 12.50 -24.45 17.16
C SER A 176 12.37 -25.96 17.32
N SER A 177 11.21 -26.47 17.76
CA SER A 177 10.94 -27.91 17.79
C SER A 177 10.79 -28.52 16.40
N ARG A 178 10.14 -27.81 15.46
CA ARG A 178 10.01 -28.24 14.05
C ARG A 178 11.34 -28.29 13.32
N ALA A 179 12.22 -27.31 13.51
CA ALA A 179 13.55 -27.31 12.91
C ALA A 179 14.36 -28.56 13.32
N LYS A 180 14.27 -28.97 14.59
CA LYS A 180 14.93 -30.17 15.11
C LYS A 180 14.38 -31.50 14.56
N HIS A 181 13.16 -31.51 14.04
CA HIS A 181 12.55 -32.70 13.42
C HIS A 181 12.82 -32.81 11.91
N THR A 182 13.39 -31.78 11.28
CA THR A 182 13.68 -31.80 9.83
C THR A 182 15.14 -32.14 9.52
N GLU A 183 15.98 -32.30 10.55
CA GLU A 183 17.40 -32.67 10.45
C GLU A 183 17.70 -34.11 10.94
N ALA A 184 16.66 -34.94 11.13
CA ALA A 184 16.78 -36.34 11.55
C ALA A 184 16.31 -37.31 10.46
#